data_AF-A0A9P7GFW3-F1
#
_entry.id   AF-A0A9P7GFW3-F1
#
_cell.length_a   1.000
_cell.length_b   1.000
_cell.length_c   1.000
_cell.angle_alpha   90.00
_cell.angle_beta   90.00
_cell.angle_gamma   90.00
#
_symmetry.space_group_name_H-M   'P 1'
#
loop_
_entity.id
_entity.type
_entity.pdbx_description
1 polymer ?
#
loop_
_entity_poly.entity_id
_entity_poly.type
_entity_poly.pdbx_seq_one_letter_code
_entity_poly.pdbx_strand_id
1 'polypeptide(L)'
;MKATPIRRQIELFVSMCALDNKLDRIIAAMPAFTVSDALMENIKSYAMAVLLSAKVSAYKGSIPHDHVMAIIQQQRLNIPDNLNSDHYAQKEIKTAIQLELTQAHSKIKKELKISITKDYSIFALAMRVVTNTQCSVNVPLCARLALLCKVYEGNKTSKYWDAVNTWLKLVRDTANNDAAMITMAFTNILKADHAMYTKTSVYSIATDSDAWQESVDQVIVGASA
;
A
#
# COMPACT_ATOMS: atom_id res chain seq x y z
N MET A 1 1.59 30.55 -60.16
CA MET A 1 0.23 31.00 -59.76
C MET A 1 0.16 31.01 -58.24
N LYS A 2 -0.05 32.17 -57.59
CA LYS A 2 -0.22 32.26 -56.13
C LYS A 2 -1.60 31.67 -55.77
N ALA A 3 -1.65 30.76 -54.81
CA ALA A 3 -2.90 30.18 -54.34
C ALA A 3 -3.84 31.30 -53.83
N THR A 4 -5.09 31.30 -54.28
CA THR A 4 -6.12 32.21 -53.78
C THR A 4 -6.39 31.91 -52.29
N PRO A 5 -6.69 32.92 -51.46
CA PRO A 5 -6.92 32.75 -50.02
C PRO A 5 -7.96 31.67 -49.69
N ILE A 6 -9.01 31.58 -50.52
CA ILE A 6 -10.08 30.58 -50.41
C ILE A 6 -9.56 29.15 -50.62
N ARG A 7 -8.69 28.94 -51.62
CA ARG A 7 -8.10 27.62 -51.87
C ARG A 7 -7.31 27.12 -50.67
N ARG A 8 -6.54 28.00 -50.03
CA ARG A 8 -5.77 27.68 -48.82
C ARG A 8 -6.68 27.33 -47.64
N GLN A 9 -7.81 28.01 -47.48
CA GLN A 9 -8.80 27.69 -46.44
C GLN A 9 -9.47 26.34 -46.67
N ILE A 10 -9.81 26.02 -47.92
CA ILE A 10 -10.37 24.72 -48.29
C ILE A 10 -9.36 23.59 -48.02
N GLU A 11 -8.09 23.78 -48.40
CA GLU A 11 -7.03 22.79 -48.15
C GLU A 11 -6.80 22.56 -46.64
N LEU A 12 -6.88 23.61 -45.81
CA LEU A 12 -6.80 23.49 -44.36
C LEU A 12 -8.00 22.75 -43.76
N PHE A 13 -9.22 23.06 -44.21
CA PHE A 13 -10.43 22.40 -43.73
C PHE A 13 -10.42 20.90 -44.07
N VAL A 14 -10.08 20.54 -45.31
CA VAL A 14 -9.93 19.12 -45.72
C VAL A 14 -8.87 18.41 -44.87
N SER A 15 -7.77 19.10 -44.55
CA SER A 15 -6.71 18.56 -43.68
C SER A 15 -7.21 18.34 -42.24
N MET A 16 -8.01 19.26 -41.70
CA MET A 16 -8.63 19.10 -40.38
C MET A 16 -9.62 17.93 -40.36
N CYS A 17 -10.50 17.81 -41.36
CA CYS A 17 -11.40 16.66 -41.45
C CYS A 17 -10.65 15.32 -41.59
N ALA A 18 -9.53 15.31 -42.32
CA ALA A 18 -8.68 14.12 -42.42
C ALA A 18 -7.99 13.77 -41.10
N LEU A 19 -7.65 14.78 -40.28
CA LEU A 19 -7.12 14.58 -38.93
C LEU A 19 -8.21 14.05 -37.98
N ASP A 20 -9.40 14.63 -37.98
CA ASP A 20 -10.53 14.16 -37.18
C ASP A 20 -10.87 12.70 -37.50
N ASN A 21 -10.99 12.36 -38.79
CA ASN A 21 -11.24 10.97 -39.20
C ASN A 21 -10.14 10.00 -38.75
N LYS A 22 -8.87 10.44 -38.73
CA LYS A 22 -7.76 9.62 -38.21
C LYS A 22 -7.85 9.48 -36.69
N LEU A 23 -8.21 10.55 -35.99
CA LEU A 23 -8.40 10.56 -34.55
C LEU A 23 -9.55 9.63 -34.14
N ASP A 24 -10.69 9.70 -34.81
CA ASP A 24 -11.85 8.83 -34.56
C ASP A 24 -11.50 7.35 -34.76
N ARG A 25 -10.72 7.02 -35.80
CA ARG A 25 -10.22 5.66 -36.03
C ARG A 25 -9.28 5.20 -34.92
N ILE A 26 -8.42 6.09 -34.41
CA ILE A 26 -7.54 5.77 -33.29
C ILE A 26 -8.36 5.53 -32.02
N ILE A 27 -9.33 6.39 -31.72
CA ILE A 27 -10.22 6.25 -30.55
C ILE A 27 -11.02 4.94 -30.64
N ALA A 28 -11.58 4.63 -31.80
CA ALA A 28 -12.34 3.39 -32.01
C ALA A 28 -11.49 2.12 -31.91
N ALA A 29 -10.18 2.22 -32.22
CA ALA A 29 -9.23 1.12 -32.12
C ALA A 29 -8.47 1.09 -30.79
N MET A 30 -8.72 2.04 -29.87
CA MET A 30 -8.04 2.05 -28.58
C MET A 30 -8.43 0.81 -27.77
N PRO A 31 -7.46 0.04 -27.26
CA PRO A 31 -7.76 -1.10 -26.41
C PRO A 31 -8.43 -0.64 -25.12
N ALA A 32 -9.23 -1.53 -24.51
CA ALA A 32 -9.77 -1.30 -23.17
C ALA A 32 -8.61 -1.02 -22.20
N PHE A 33 -8.83 -0.11 -21.25
CA PHE A 33 -7.80 0.29 -20.30
C PHE A 33 -7.22 -0.93 -19.58
N THR A 34 -5.89 -0.99 -19.52
CA THR A 34 -5.15 -1.96 -18.72
C THR A 34 -4.19 -1.21 -17.81
N VAL A 35 -3.99 -1.75 -16.60
CA VAL A 35 -3.02 -1.20 -15.65
C VAL A 35 -1.62 -1.37 -16.26
N SER A 36 -0.91 -0.26 -16.45
CA SER A 36 0.47 -0.30 -16.98
C SER A 36 1.40 -1.02 -16.01
N ASP A 37 2.45 -1.66 -16.53
CA ASP A 37 3.45 -2.37 -15.71
C ASP A 37 4.09 -1.46 -14.65
N ALA A 38 4.35 -0.20 -15.02
CA ALA A 38 4.88 0.81 -14.10
C ALA A 38 3.90 1.13 -12.96
N LEU A 39 2.61 1.27 -13.27
CA LEU A 39 1.57 1.48 -12.26
C LEU A 39 1.44 0.24 -11.36
N MET A 40 1.52 -0.96 -11.93
CA MET A 40 1.47 -2.21 -11.17
C MET A 40 2.64 -2.33 -10.18
N GLU A 41 3.85 -1.98 -10.58
CA GLU A 41 5.02 -2.02 -9.69
C GLU A 41 4.90 -1.02 -8.54
N ASN A 42 4.37 0.18 -8.81
CA ASN A 42 4.04 1.16 -7.78
C ASN A 42 2.97 0.62 -6.83
N ILE A 43 1.88 0.02 -7.35
CA ILE A 43 0.83 -0.60 -6.53
C ILE A 43 1.42 -1.65 -5.61
N LYS A 44 2.30 -2.53 -6.09
CA LYS A 44 2.98 -3.55 -5.28
C LYS A 44 3.81 -2.94 -4.15
N SER A 45 4.63 -1.94 -4.47
CA SER A 45 5.48 -1.26 -3.51
C SER A 45 4.65 -0.61 -2.40
N TYR A 46 3.62 0.17 -2.77
CA TYR A 46 2.77 0.87 -1.80
C TYR A 46 1.82 -0.06 -1.04
N ALA A 47 1.32 -1.12 -1.66
CA ALA A 47 0.51 -2.12 -0.96
C ALA A 47 1.30 -2.77 0.18
N MET A 48 2.57 -3.09 -0.04
CA MET A 48 3.44 -3.59 1.03
C MET A 48 3.70 -2.51 2.09
N ALA A 49 4.08 -1.31 1.68
CA ALA A 49 4.40 -0.22 2.61
C ALA A 49 3.22 0.18 3.51
N VAL A 50 1.99 0.21 2.99
CA VAL A 50 0.78 0.49 3.77
C VAL A 50 0.54 -0.59 4.83
N LEU A 51 0.76 -1.86 4.50
CA LEU A 51 0.60 -2.96 5.48
C LEU A 51 1.73 -3.00 6.51
N LEU A 52 2.93 -2.55 6.16
CA LEU A 52 4.06 -2.47 7.10
C LEU A 52 4.01 -1.20 7.95
N SER A 53 3.22 -0.20 7.58
CA SER A 53 3.08 1.03 8.35
C SER A 53 2.55 0.76 9.77
N ALA A 54 3.23 1.35 10.75
CA ALA A 54 2.78 1.32 12.14
C ALA A 54 1.58 2.23 12.40
N LYS A 55 1.16 3.06 11.43
CA LYS A 55 0.02 3.97 11.54
C LYS A 55 -1.28 3.36 11.02
N VAL A 56 -1.22 2.22 10.32
CA VAL A 56 -2.43 1.61 9.74
C VAL A 56 -3.45 1.25 10.81
N SER A 57 -4.71 1.65 10.56
CA SER A 57 -5.78 1.44 11.52
C SER A 57 -6.29 0.00 11.49
N ALA A 58 -6.49 -0.57 10.30
CA ALA A 58 -6.92 -1.94 10.09
C ALA A 58 -6.14 -2.57 8.94
N TYR A 59 -5.86 -3.87 9.02
CA TYR A 59 -5.20 -4.64 7.95
C TYR A 59 -6.21 -5.16 6.93
N LYS A 60 -7.45 -5.42 7.34
CA LYS A 60 -8.52 -5.90 6.45
C LYS A 60 -9.64 -4.86 6.35
N GLY A 61 -10.28 -4.78 5.18
CA GLY A 61 -11.38 -3.86 4.90
C GLY A 61 -11.02 -2.88 3.79
N SER A 62 -11.77 -1.78 3.68
CA SER A 62 -11.50 -0.72 2.70
C SER A 62 -10.30 0.13 3.08
N ILE A 63 -9.98 0.26 4.38
CA ILE A 63 -8.93 1.15 4.91
C ILE A 63 -7.58 1.01 4.18
N PRO A 64 -6.92 -0.16 4.10
CA PRO A 64 -5.65 -0.27 3.36
C PRO A 64 -5.80 0.06 1.87
N HIS A 65 -6.92 -0.34 1.27
CA HIS A 65 -7.21 -0.07 -0.13
C HIS A 65 -7.33 1.43 -0.39
N ASP A 66 -8.05 2.15 0.48
CA ASP A 66 -8.28 3.58 0.37
C ASP A 66 -6.97 4.36 0.58
N HIS A 67 -6.10 3.90 1.48
CA HIS A 67 -4.76 4.47 1.66
C HIS A 67 -3.88 4.29 0.42
N VAL A 68 -3.82 3.09 -0.17
CA VAL A 68 -3.03 2.86 -1.40
C VAL A 68 -3.57 3.71 -2.55
N MET A 69 -4.89 3.79 -2.70
CA MET A 69 -5.53 4.63 -3.72
C MET A 69 -5.21 6.12 -3.52
N ALA A 70 -5.28 6.61 -2.28
CA ALA A 70 -4.96 8.00 -1.93
C ALA A 70 -3.49 8.34 -2.24
N ILE A 71 -2.55 7.45 -1.90
CA ILE A 71 -1.12 7.63 -2.19
C ILE A 71 -0.89 7.74 -3.71
N ILE A 72 -1.46 6.79 -4.47
CA ILE A 72 -1.32 6.77 -5.93
C ILE A 72 -1.86 8.07 -6.54
N GLN A 73 -3.07 8.48 -6.14
CA GLN A 73 -3.71 9.71 -6.62
C GLN A 73 -2.93 10.98 -6.26
N GLN A 74 -2.48 11.10 -5.00
CA GLN A 74 -1.76 12.28 -4.52
C GLN A 74 -0.42 12.45 -5.23
N GLN A 75 0.29 11.35 -5.49
CA GLN A 75 1.59 11.36 -6.15
C GLN A 75 1.48 11.33 -7.69
N ARG A 76 0.27 11.23 -8.25
CA ARG A 76 0.00 11.12 -9.71
C ARG A 76 0.87 10.06 -10.41
N LEU A 77 1.05 8.92 -9.77
CA LEU A 77 1.97 7.88 -10.25
C LEU A 77 1.38 7.13 -11.43
N ASN A 78 1.81 7.45 -12.65
CA ASN A 78 1.45 6.70 -13.86
C ASN A 78 -0.06 6.48 -14.05
N ILE A 79 -0.86 7.46 -13.60
CA ILE A 79 -2.32 7.43 -13.67
C ILE A 79 -2.77 8.01 -15.01
N PRO A 80 -3.81 7.45 -15.66
CA PRO A 80 -4.41 8.08 -16.83
C PRO A 80 -5.09 9.42 -16.47
N ASP A 81 -4.92 10.44 -17.32
CA ASP A 81 -5.45 11.80 -17.07
C ASP A 81 -6.97 11.85 -16.86
N ASN A 82 -7.70 10.90 -17.45
CA ASN A 82 -9.15 10.77 -17.36
C ASN A 82 -9.63 9.86 -16.21
N LEU A 83 -8.77 9.46 -15.26
CA LEU A 83 -9.12 8.52 -14.18
C LEU A 83 -10.42 8.91 -13.46
N ASN A 84 -10.60 10.19 -13.13
CA ASN A 84 -11.76 10.63 -12.35
C ASN A 84 -13.09 10.49 -13.10
N SER A 85 -13.05 10.48 -14.43
CA SER A 85 -14.23 10.35 -15.30
C SER A 85 -14.43 8.92 -15.80
N ASP A 86 -13.34 8.15 -15.93
CA ASP A 86 -13.38 6.77 -16.43
C ASP A 86 -13.62 5.77 -15.29
N HIS A 87 -14.89 5.41 -15.12
CA HIS A 87 -15.30 4.40 -14.13
C HIS A 87 -14.65 3.03 -14.36
N TYR A 88 -14.39 2.64 -15.61
CA TYR A 88 -13.76 1.36 -15.91
C TYR A 88 -12.30 1.36 -15.47
N ALA A 89 -11.54 2.41 -15.81
CA ALA A 89 -10.15 2.55 -15.34
C ALA A 89 -10.03 2.58 -13.82
N GLN A 90 -10.95 3.27 -13.12
CA GLN A 90 -11.00 3.23 -11.66
C GLN A 90 -11.24 1.81 -11.12
N LYS A 91 -12.17 1.07 -11.73
CA LYS A 91 -12.48 -0.30 -11.30
C LYS A 91 -11.28 -1.22 -11.49
N GLU A 92 -10.57 -1.13 -12.60
CA GLU A 92 -9.38 -1.94 -12.88
C GLU A 92 -8.27 -1.66 -11.87
N ILE A 93 -8.00 -0.38 -11.57
CA ILE A 93 -6.99 0.01 -10.57
C ILE A 93 -7.39 -0.48 -9.17
N LYS A 94 -8.64 -0.27 -8.75
CA LYS A 94 -9.14 -0.78 -7.45
C LYS A 94 -9.00 -2.29 -7.34
N THR A 95 -9.29 -3.01 -8.42
CA THR A 95 -9.15 -4.47 -8.48
C THR A 95 -7.69 -4.88 -8.35
N ALA A 96 -6.78 -4.22 -9.08
CA ALA A 96 -5.34 -4.46 -8.96
C ALA A 96 -4.83 -4.22 -7.53
N ILE A 97 -5.21 -3.11 -6.89
CA ILE A 97 -4.86 -2.80 -5.49
C ILE A 97 -5.37 -3.90 -4.55
N GLN A 98 -6.62 -4.34 -4.71
CA GLN A 98 -7.20 -5.38 -3.86
C GLN A 98 -6.47 -6.72 -3.99
N LEU A 99 -6.09 -7.10 -5.22
CA LEU A 99 -5.31 -8.31 -5.49
C LEU A 99 -3.92 -8.22 -4.84
N GLU A 100 -3.22 -7.10 -5.01
CA GLU A 100 -1.88 -6.91 -4.45
C GLU A 100 -1.87 -6.85 -2.93
N LEU A 101 -2.87 -6.22 -2.29
CA LEU A 101 -3.04 -6.27 -0.83
C LEU A 101 -3.25 -7.72 -0.34
N THR A 102 -3.99 -8.53 -1.10
CA THR A 102 -4.21 -9.96 -0.78
C THR A 102 -2.91 -10.76 -0.87
N GLN A 103 -2.10 -10.49 -1.90
CA GLN A 103 -0.78 -11.10 -2.06
C GLN A 103 0.19 -10.68 -0.95
N ALA A 104 0.23 -9.39 -0.62
CA ALA A 104 1.06 -8.83 0.43
C ALA A 104 0.72 -9.41 1.82
N HIS A 105 -0.57 -9.49 2.17
CA HIS A 105 -1.03 -10.22 3.34
C HIS A 105 -0.53 -11.67 3.36
N SER A 106 -0.68 -12.37 2.24
CA SER A 106 -0.25 -13.77 2.15
C SER A 106 1.26 -13.91 2.35
N LYS A 107 2.07 -12.98 1.83
CA LYS A 107 3.52 -12.92 2.03
C LYS A 107 3.87 -12.70 3.51
N ILE A 108 3.28 -11.68 4.14
CA ILE A 108 3.51 -11.38 5.56
C ILE A 108 3.15 -12.60 6.42
N LYS A 109 1.95 -13.18 6.24
CA LYS A 109 1.50 -14.35 7.00
C LYS A 109 2.42 -15.56 6.85
N LYS A 110 3.01 -15.78 5.66
CA LYS A 110 3.99 -16.84 5.44
C LYS A 110 5.28 -16.60 6.24
N GLU A 111 5.81 -15.37 6.24
CA GLU A 111 7.01 -15.04 7.02
C GLU A 111 6.75 -15.15 8.53
N LEU A 112 5.58 -14.74 9.02
CA LEU A 112 5.18 -14.94 10.43
C LEU A 112 5.18 -16.42 10.81
N LYS A 113 4.57 -17.27 9.96
CA LYS A 113 4.55 -18.73 10.19
C LYS A 113 5.96 -19.29 10.27
N ILE A 114 6.85 -18.87 9.37
CA ILE A 114 8.26 -19.30 9.36
C ILE A 114 8.96 -18.84 10.63
N SER A 115 8.78 -17.58 11.03
CA SER A 115 9.37 -16.98 12.23
C SER A 115 9.01 -17.76 13.48
N ILE A 116 7.72 -18.05 13.68
CA ILE A 116 7.24 -18.79 14.85
C ILE A 116 7.73 -20.24 14.84
N THR A 117 7.78 -20.88 13.67
CA THR A 117 8.23 -22.28 13.56
C THR A 117 9.74 -22.44 13.80
N LYS A 118 10.53 -21.43 13.41
CA LYS A 118 12.00 -21.44 13.50
C LYS A 118 12.54 -20.62 14.67
N ASP A 119 11.66 -20.09 15.51
CA ASP A 119 12.00 -19.28 16.68
C ASP A 119 12.89 -18.07 16.34
N TYR A 120 12.56 -17.36 15.25
CA TYR A 120 13.28 -16.15 14.87
C TYR A 120 12.92 -14.97 15.77
N SER A 121 13.91 -14.11 16.04
CA SER A 121 13.65 -12.82 16.68
C SER A 121 12.78 -11.94 15.80
N ILE A 122 11.98 -11.06 16.41
CA ILE A 122 11.12 -10.12 15.68
C ILE A 122 11.91 -9.24 14.73
N PHE A 123 13.15 -8.89 15.06
CA PHE A 123 14.02 -8.14 14.15
C PHE A 123 14.45 -8.96 12.93
N ALA A 124 14.81 -10.23 13.11
CA ALA A 124 15.11 -11.11 11.99
C ALA A 124 13.89 -11.30 11.08
N LEU A 125 12.69 -11.41 11.67
CA LEU A 125 11.43 -11.38 10.93
C LEU A 125 11.24 -10.05 10.19
N ALA A 126 11.45 -8.91 10.84
CA ALA A 126 11.29 -7.59 10.23
C ALA A 126 12.20 -7.45 9.01
N MET A 127 13.48 -7.82 9.13
CA MET A 127 14.43 -7.83 8.01
C MET A 127 13.94 -8.68 6.83
N ARG A 128 13.36 -9.86 7.10
CA ARG A 128 12.82 -10.74 6.05
C ARG A 128 11.58 -10.15 5.39
N VAL A 129 10.71 -9.51 6.15
CA VAL A 129 9.46 -8.91 5.64
C VAL A 129 9.76 -7.68 4.78
N VAL A 130 10.72 -6.84 5.18
CA VAL A 130 11.14 -5.68 4.39
C VAL A 130 12.08 -6.01 3.22
N THR A 131 12.52 -7.26 3.11
CA THR A 131 13.40 -7.69 2.01
C THR A 131 12.70 -7.44 0.66
N ASN A 132 13.42 -6.80 -0.26
CA ASN A 132 12.93 -6.35 -1.57
C ASN A 132 11.77 -5.35 -1.48
N THR A 133 11.79 -4.50 -0.45
CA THR A 133 10.87 -3.36 -0.31
C THR A 133 11.68 -2.09 -0.08
N GLN A 134 11.03 -0.93 -0.20
CA GLN A 134 11.65 0.37 0.13
C GLN A 134 11.56 0.71 1.62
N CYS A 135 10.94 -0.16 2.44
CA CYS A 135 10.75 0.07 3.86
C CYS A 135 12.02 -0.29 4.66
N SER A 136 12.33 0.48 5.70
CA SER A 136 13.37 0.17 6.68
C SER A 136 12.81 -0.48 7.95
N VAL A 137 13.66 -1.24 8.66
CA VAL A 137 13.30 -1.82 9.96
C VAL A 137 13.43 -0.75 11.05
N ASN A 138 12.32 -0.47 11.71
CA ASN A 138 12.26 0.44 12.86
C ASN A 138 11.50 -0.17 14.04
N VAL A 139 11.60 0.46 15.21
CA VAL A 139 10.94 -0.02 16.44
C VAL A 139 9.42 -0.13 16.28
N PRO A 140 8.70 0.85 15.68
CA PRO A 140 7.26 0.73 15.45
C PRO A 140 6.86 -0.49 14.60
N LEU A 141 7.61 -0.78 13.52
CA LEU A 141 7.37 -1.96 12.67
C LEU A 141 7.57 -3.25 13.47
N CYS A 142 8.66 -3.34 14.24
CA CYS A 142 8.91 -4.49 15.11
C CYS A 142 7.77 -4.70 16.11
N ALA A 143 7.27 -3.64 16.75
CA ALA A 143 6.15 -3.74 17.68
C ALA A 143 4.86 -4.22 17.01
N ARG A 144 4.61 -3.80 15.76
CA ARG A 144 3.49 -4.31 14.96
C ARG A 144 3.65 -5.78 14.62
N LEU A 145 4.83 -6.19 14.17
CA LEU A 145 5.13 -7.59 13.85
C LEU A 145 5.01 -8.50 15.09
N ALA A 146 5.43 -8.02 16.26
CA ALA A 146 5.24 -8.73 17.53
C ALA A 146 3.75 -8.96 17.84
N LEU A 147 2.89 -7.95 17.64
CA LEU A 147 1.43 -8.14 17.75
C LEU A 147 0.93 -9.18 16.73
N LEU A 148 1.38 -9.08 15.47
CA LEU A 148 0.96 -10.01 14.41
C LEU A 148 1.36 -11.46 14.74
N CYS A 149 2.55 -11.69 15.27
CA CYS A 149 3.01 -12.99 15.77
C CYS A 149 2.12 -13.49 16.89
N LYS A 150 1.89 -12.68 17.94
CA LYS A 150 1.04 -13.04 19.09
C LYS A 150 -0.37 -13.44 18.66
N VAL A 151 -0.98 -12.69 17.74
CA VAL A 151 -2.31 -13.03 17.21
C VAL A 151 -2.27 -14.30 16.38
N TYR A 152 -1.18 -14.55 15.65
CA TYR A 152 -1.05 -15.73 14.80
C TYR A 152 -0.93 -17.01 15.62
N GLU A 153 -0.19 -16.97 16.74
CA GLU A 153 -0.10 -18.10 17.67
C GLU A 153 -1.47 -18.50 18.23
N GLY A 154 -2.31 -17.51 18.56
CA GLY A 154 -3.68 -17.72 19.03
C GLY A 154 -4.71 -18.03 17.93
N ASN A 155 -4.45 -17.67 16.67
CA ASN A 155 -5.40 -17.85 15.57
C ASN A 155 -4.72 -18.14 14.22
N LYS A 156 -4.53 -19.43 13.93
CA LYS A 156 -3.89 -19.91 12.69
C LYS A 156 -4.86 -20.07 11.51
N THR A 157 -6.10 -19.60 11.64
CA THR A 157 -7.19 -19.89 10.68
C THR A 157 -7.26 -18.90 9.52
N SER A 158 -8.26 -19.05 8.65
CA SER A 158 -8.61 -18.07 7.60
C SER A 158 -9.08 -16.73 8.18
N LYS A 159 -9.58 -16.70 9.42
CA LYS A 159 -10.05 -15.49 10.13
C LYS A 159 -8.93 -14.71 10.83
N TYR A 160 -7.66 -15.06 10.56
CA TYR A 160 -6.50 -14.43 11.18
C TYR A 160 -6.53 -12.89 11.10
N TRP A 161 -6.74 -12.32 9.90
CA TRP A 161 -6.76 -10.86 9.72
C TRP A 161 -7.95 -10.18 10.40
N ASP A 162 -9.08 -10.89 10.53
CA ASP A 162 -10.21 -10.41 11.34
C ASP A 162 -9.82 -10.33 12.81
N ALA A 163 -9.11 -11.34 13.33
CA ALA A 163 -8.61 -11.31 14.70
C ALA A 163 -7.58 -10.21 14.94
N VAL A 164 -6.70 -9.94 13.96
CA VAL A 164 -5.77 -8.80 14.01
C VAL A 164 -6.53 -7.48 14.11
N ASN A 165 -7.52 -7.27 13.25
CA ASN A 165 -8.36 -6.06 13.29
C ASN A 165 -9.08 -5.90 14.63
N THR A 166 -9.63 -6.98 15.19
CA THR A 166 -10.27 -6.96 16.51
C THR A 166 -9.28 -6.55 17.60
N TRP A 167 -8.05 -7.07 17.58
CA TRP A 167 -7.01 -6.67 18.52
C TRP A 167 -6.62 -5.19 18.38
N LEU A 168 -6.47 -4.70 17.14
CA LEU A 168 -6.18 -3.29 16.89
C LEU A 168 -7.30 -2.38 17.38
N LYS A 169 -8.56 -2.78 17.15
CA LYS A 169 -9.72 -2.06 17.67
C LYS A 169 -9.72 -2.06 19.20
N LEU A 170 -9.49 -3.20 19.83
CA LEU A 170 -9.42 -3.30 21.30
C LEU A 170 -8.34 -2.38 21.88
N VAL A 171 -7.14 -2.34 21.28
CA VAL A 171 -6.05 -1.45 21.71
C VAL A 171 -6.48 0.01 21.61
N ARG A 172 -7.15 0.42 20.53
CA ARG A 172 -7.65 1.80 20.37
C ARG A 172 -8.76 2.15 21.33
N ASP A 173 -9.73 1.26 21.49
CA ASP A 173 -10.86 1.45 22.39
C ASP A 173 -10.37 1.57 23.84
N THR A 174 -9.42 0.72 24.25
CA THR A 174 -8.79 0.78 25.59
C THR A 174 -7.98 2.06 25.80
N ALA A 175 -7.37 2.56 24.73
CA ALA A 175 -6.60 3.80 24.75
C ALA A 175 -7.45 5.06 24.55
N ASN A 176 -8.77 4.96 24.39
CA ASN A 176 -9.65 6.07 24.00
C ASN A 176 -9.13 6.86 22.77
N ASN A 177 -8.55 6.14 21.80
CA ASN A 177 -7.87 6.72 20.63
C ASN A 177 -6.70 7.69 20.93
N ASP A 178 -6.15 7.68 22.14
CA ASP A 178 -4.95 8.46 22.48
C ASP A 178 -3.70 7.82 21.86
N ALA A 179 -3.00 8.59 21.01
CA ALA A 179 -1.83 8.13 20.28
C ALA A 179 -0.65 7.72 21.19
N ALA A 180 -0.46 8.39 22.33
CA ALA A 180 0.59 8.06 23.28
C ALA A 180 0.27 6.75 24.00
N MET A 181 -1.00 6.54 24.38
CA MET A 181 -1.44 5.29 25.00
C MET A 181 -1.36 4.10 24.04
N ILE A 182 -1.75 4.28 22.78
CA ILE A 182 -1.60 3.26 21.73
C ILE A 182 -0.12 2.90 21.56
N THR A 183 0.76 3.91 21.46
CA THR A 183 2.21 3.69 21.34
C THR A 183 2.74 2.91 22.53
N MET A 184 2.35 3.28 23.75
CA MET A 184 2.73 2.59 24.98
C MET A 184 2.27 1.12 24.98
N ALA A 185 1.05 0.83 24.51
CA ALA A 185 0.56 -0.54 24.39
C ALA A 185 1.43 -1.39 23.45
N PHE A 186 1.80 -0.84 22.29
CA PHE A 186 2.72 -1.50 21.34
C PHE A 186 4.12 -1.68 21.90
N THR A 187 4.66 -0.69 22.62
CA THR A 187 5.94 -0.81 23.31
C THR A 187 5.93 -1.95 24.34
N ASN A 188 4.83 -2.11 25.08
CA ASN A 188 4.69 -3.19 26.06
C ASN A 188 4.60 -4.57 25.39
N ILE A 189 3.91 -4.67 24.25
CA ILE A 189 3.88 -5.91 23.45
C ILE A 189 5.30 -6.27 22.99
N LEU A 190 6.06 -5.31 22.47
CA LEU A 190 7.43 -5.53 22.02
C LEU A 190 8.36 -5.93 23.18
N LYS A 191 8.22 -5.31 24.35
CA LYS A 191 8.98 -5.69 25.55
C LYS A 191 8.68 -7.12 26.01
N ALA A 192 7.41 -7.52 25.99
CA ALA A 192 6.99 -8.88 26.35
C ALA A 192 7.54 -9.92 25.37
N ASP A 193 7.50 -9.61 24.07
CA ASP A 193 8.10 -10.43 23.03
C ASP A 193 9.63 -10.56 23.22
N HIS A 194 10.31 -9.43 23.46
CA HIS A 194 11.75 -9.43 23.73
C HIS A 194 12.12 -10.32 24.92
N ALA A 195 11.31 -10.30 25.99
CA ALA A 195 11.53 -11.15 27.16
C ALA A 195 11.33 -12.66 26.86
N MET A 196 10.50 -13.01 25.88
CA MET A 196 10.26 -14.40 25.48
C MET A 196 11.33 -14.94 24.52
N TYR A 197 11.73 -14.14 23.51
CA TYR A 197 12.50 -14.64 22.36
C TYR A 197 13.94 -14.11 22.25
N THR A 198 14.34 -13.09 23.03
CA THR A 198 15.71 -12.53 22.94
C THR A 198 16.63 -13.19 23.96
N LYS A 199 17.23 -14.33 23.59
CA LYS A 199 18.29 -14.95 24.42
C LYS A 199 19.72 -14.54 24.05
N THR A 200 20.00 -13.91 22.90
CA THR A 200 21.44 -13.70 22.53
C THR A 200 21.79 -12.56 21.55
N SER A 201 20.87 -11.90 20.82
CA SER A 201 21.29 -10.91 19.80
C SER A 201 21.17 -9.45 20.28
N VAL A 202 22.30 -8.76 20.42
CA VAL A 202 22.38 -7.30 20.54
C VAL A 202 22.29 -6.71 19.13
N TYR A 203 21.18 -6.07 18.79
CA TYR A 203 21.03 -5.35 17.52
C TYR A 203 20.43 -3.97 17.79
N SER A 204 20.93 -2.97 17.08
CA SER A 204 20.43 -1.59 17.13
C SER A 204 19.34 -1.41 16.07
N ILE A 205 18.10 -1.13 16.51
CA ILE A 205 16.98 -0.79 15.63
C ILE A 205 16.89 0.74 15.53
N ALA A 206 16.64 1.27 14.34
CA ALA A 206 16.31 2.68 14.19
C ALA A 206 15.02 3.02 14.95
N THR A 207 15.01 4.15 15.65
CA THR A 207 13.81 4.66 16.34
C THR A 207 12.77 5.17 15.36
N ASP A 208 13.23 5.74 14.25
CA ASP A 208 12.40 6.49 13.30
C ASP A 208 12.35 5.79 11.93
N SER A 209 11.29 6.11 11.17
CA SER A 209 11.11 5.65 9.80
C SER A 209 12.03 6.43 8.85
N ASP A 210 12.38 5.85 7.69
CA ASP A 210 13.02 6.63 6.63
C ASP A 210 12.05 7.66 6.01
N ALA A 211 12.60 8.67 5.33
CA ALA A 211 11.82 9.77 4.74
C ALA A 211 10.77 9.30 3.72
N TRP A 212 11.00 8.17 3.05
CA TRP A 212 10.03 7.63 2.10
C TRP A 212 8.83 7.02 2.84
N GLN A 213 9.07 6.20 3.85
CA GLN A 213 8.03 5.61 4.69
C GLN A 213 7.28 6.69 5.50
N GLU A 214 7.96 7.76 5.93
CA GLU A 214 7.31 8.92 6.54
C GLU A 214 6.30 9.58 5.60
N SER A 215 6.63 9.69 4.30
CA SER A 215 5.69 10.24 3.30
C SER A 215 4.44 9.38 3.16
N VAL A 216 4.58 8.05 3.20
CA VAL A 216 3.47 7.09 3.19
C VAL A 216 2.63 7.23 4.47
N ASP A 217 3.29 7.27 5.62
CA ASP A 217 2.65 7.39 6.93
C ASP A 217 1.85 8.70 7.06
N GLN A 218 2.33 9.81 6.50
CA GLN A 218 1.59 11.08 6.47
C GLN A 218 0.27 10.97 5.70
N VAL A 219 0.27 10.27 4.56
CA VAL A 219 -0.98 10.04 3.79
C VAL A 219 -1.94 9.14 4.57
N ILE A 220 -1.43 8.10 5.24
CA ILE A 220 -2.24 7.21 6.07
C ILE A 220 -2.90 7.97 7.22
N VAL A 221 -2.15 8.83 7.92
CA VAL A 221 -2.68 9.65 9.02
C VAL A 221 -3.70 10.67 8.50
N GLY A 222 -3.40 11.36 7.39
CA GLY A 222 -4.30 12.36 6.80
C GLY A 222 -5.61 11.78 6.26
N ALA A 223 -5.60 10.53 5.79
CA ALA A 223 -6.80 9.82 5.33
C ALA A 223 -7.59 9.13 6.45
N SER A 224 -7.05 9.12 7.68
CA SER A 224 -7.70 8.53 8.87
C SER A 224 -8.40 9.57 9.76
N ALA A 225 -8.38 10.85 9.36
CA ALA A 225 -9.10 11.97 10.00
C ALA A 225 -10.47 12.17 9.35
#